data_AF-A0A926E889-F1
#
_entry.id   AF-A0A926E889-F1
#
_cell.length_a   1.000
_cell.length_b   1.000
_cell.length_c   1.000
_cell.angle_alpha   90.00
_cell.angle_beta   90.00
_cell.angle_gamma   90.00
#
_symmetry.space_group_name_H-M   'P 1'
#
loop_
_entity.id
_entity.type
_entity.pdbx_description
1 polymer ?
#
loop_
_entity_poly.entity_id
_entity_poly.type
_entity_poly.pdbx_seq_one_letter_code
_entity_poly.pdbx_strand_id
1 'polypeptide(L)'
;MKNINWDNVQEATDFERIKPGGYIATILTVEDDPAREYLKMELDISEGEHVGYYSDLAASKNFWGLTLYRSYKESAQGFFKRFKNDVEKSNAGYTFNNDEKTLVHKQVGVILREEEYVANDGSVKTRIIISNTKPVSDIKAGKFKVPDLKKLDDKSVDPPSGFTVNPDDIPF
;
A
#
# COMPACT_ATOMS: atom_id res chain seq x y z
N MET A 1 -29.16 -25.86 -11.85
CA MET A 1 -28.19 -24.85 -12.32
C MET A 1 -28.96 -23.70 -12.98
N LYS A 2 -28.48 -22.46 -12.84
CA LYS A 2 -29.09 -21.30 -13.53
C LYS A 2 -28.75 -21.35 -15.02
N ASN A 3 -29.63 -20.81 -15.86
CA ASN A 3 -29.36 -20.63 -17.29
C ASN A 3 -28.46 -19.38 -17.44
N ILE A 4 -27.22 -19.59 -17.88
CA ILE A 4 -26.19 -18.54 -18.04
C ILE A 4 -25.83 -18.47 -19.52
N ASN A 5 -25.82 -17.26 -20.08
CA ASN A 5 -25.36 -17.02 -21.45
C ASN A 5 -23.82 -16.99 -21.47
N TRP A 6 -23.21 -18.14 -21.73
CA TRP A 6 -21.77 -18.32 -21.72
C TRP A 6 -21.02 -17.55 -22.82
N ASP A 7 -21.68 -17.14 -23.91
CA ASP A 7 -21.05 -16.35 -24.99
C ASP A 7 -20.68 -14.92 -24.55
N ASN A 8 -21.30 -14.43 -23.47
CA ASN A 8 -20.98 -13.13 -22.85
C ASN A 8 -20.17 -13.28 -21.56
N VAL A 9 -19.86 -14.50 -21.13
CA VAL A 9 -19.03 -14.72 -19.95
C VAL A 9 -17.57 -14.69 -20.39
N GLN A 10 -16.88 -13.62 -20.02
CA GLN A 10 -15.45 -13.50 -20.27
C GLN A 10 -14.72 -14.62 -19.52
N GLU A 11 -13.87 -15.38 -20.23
CA GLU A 11 -13.04 -16.41 -19.62
C GLU A 11 -12.20 -15.80 -18.49
N ALA A 12 -11.97 -16.57 -17.43
CA ALA A 12 -11.08 -16.13 -16.36
C ALA A 12 -9.66 -16.00 -16.92
N THR A 13 -9.24 -14.78 -17.23
CA THR A 13 -7.83 -14.47 -17.47
C THR A 13 -7.06 -14.55 -16.16
N ASP A 14 -5.92 -15.24 -16.17
CA ASP A 14 -4.94 -15.15 -15.09
C ASP A 14 -4.53 -13.69 -14.95
N PHE A 15 -4.96 -13.03 -13.88
CA PHE A 15 -4.56 -11.65 -13.59
C PHE A 15 -3.06 -11.68 -13.24
N GLU A 16 -2.20 -11.26 -14.18
CA GLU A 16 -0.76 -11.30 -13.94
C GLU A 16 -0.41 -10.45 -12.73
N ARG A 17 0.07 -11.10 -11.69
CA ARG A 17 0.40 -10.43 -10.44
C ARG A 17 1.59 -9.49 -10.65
N ILE A 18 1.41 -8.22 -10.29
CA ILE A 18 2.51 -7.24 -10.29
C ILE A 18 3.69 -7.74 -9.44
N LYS A 19 4.91 -7.61 -9.96
CA LYS A 19 6.14 -8.13 -9.36
C LYS A 19 6.86 -7.07 -8.53
N PRO A 20 7.74 -7.45 -7.58
CA PRO A 20 8.65 -6.52 -6.92
C PRO A 20 9.47 -5.69 -7.93
N GLY A 21 9.61 -4.39 -7.68
CA GLY A 21 10.18 -3.48 -8.68
C GLY A 21 10.01 -2.02 -8.33
N GLY A 22 10.54 -1.15 -9.20
CA GLY A 22 10.34 0.29 -9.13
C GLY A 22 9.26 0.71 -10.13
N TYR A 23 8.26 1.44 -9.67
CA TYR A 23 7.13 1.87 -10.48
C TYR A 23 6.82 3.34 -10.24
N ILE A 24 6.16 3.97 -11.21
CA ILE A 24 5.64 5.32 -11.08
C ILE A 24 4.17 5.21 -10.75
N ALA A 25 3.77 5.84 -9.66
CA ALA A 25 2.40 5.77 -9.16
C ALA A 25 1.84 7.17 -8.95
N THR A 26 0.52 7.28 -9.06
CA THR A 26 -0.24 8.49 -8.73
C THR A 26 -1.02 8.25 -7.44
N ILE A 27 -1.03 9.25 -6.57
CA ILE A 27 -1.85 9.26 -5.35
C ILE A 27 -3.30 9.54 -5.75
N LEU A 28 -4.19 8.60 -5.48
CA LEU A 28 -5.62 8.71 -5.82
C LEU A 28 -6.45 9.27 -4.68
N THR A 29 -6.19 8.81 -3.46
CA THR A 29 -6.90 9.26 -2.26
C THR A 29 -5.91 9.54 -1.14
N VAL A 30 -6.29 10.44 -0.24
CA VAL A 30 -5.53 10.81 0.96
C VAL A 30 -6.53 10.98 2.09
N GLU A 31 -6.34 10.21 3.16
CA GLU A 31 -7.11 10.28 4.39
C GLU A 31 -6.16 10.64 5.53
N ASP A 32 -6.45 11.72 6.25
CA ASP A 32 -5.74 12.07 7.48
C ASP A 32 -6.41 11.39 8.69
N ASP A 33 -5.59 10.80 9.57
CA ASP A 33 -6.00 10.30 10.88
C ASP A 33 -5.26 11.10 11.96
N PRO A 34 -5.86 12.21 12.45
CA PRO A 34 -5.24 13.06 13.47
C PRO A 34 -4.98 12.35 14.80
N ALA A 35 -5.79 11.35 15.15
CA ALA A 35 -5.62 10.62 16.40
C ALA A 35 -4.39 9.72 16.38
N ARG A 36 -4.05 9.19 15.19
CA ARG A 36 -2.87 8.34 14.99
C ARG A 36 -1.69 9.07 14.36
N GLU A 37 -1.89 10.33 13.98
CA GLU A 37 -0.91 11.21 13.37
C GLU A 37 -0.25 10.60 12.12
N TYR A 38 -1.09 10.15 11.18
CA TYR A 38 -0.63 9.69 9.87
C TYR A 38 -1.59 10.02 8.74
N LEU A 39 -1.03 10.08 7.53
CA LEU A 39 -1.78 10.03 6.28
C LEU A 39 -1.84 8.60 5.76
N LYS A 40 -3.04 8.14 5.38
CA LYS A 40 -3.26 6.94 4.58
C LYS A 40 -3.51 7.38 3.14
N MET A 41 -2.72 6.85 2.22
CA MET A 41 -2.82 7.17 0.80
C MET A 41 -3.05 5.91 0.00
N GLU A 42 -3.96 5.97 -0.96
CA GLU A 42 -4.18 4.92 -1.94
C GLU A 42 -3.58 5.37 -3.26
N LEU A 43 -2.76 4.51 -3.86
CA LEU A 43 -2.02 4.81 -5.08
C LEU A 43 -2.40 3.82 -6.18
N ASP A 44 -2.18 4.21 -7.42
CA ASP A 44 -2.20 3.30 -8.56
C ASP A 44 -1.03 3.58 -9.50
N ILE A 45 -0.62 2.55 -10.25
CA ILE A 45 0.44 2.66 -11.24
C ILE A 45 -0.02 3.57 -12.37
N SER A 46 0.80 4.55 -12.72
CA SER A 46 0.45 5.59 -13.70
C SER A 46 1.37 5.66 -14.93
N GLU A 47 2.44 4.87 -14.97
CA GLU A 47 3.24 4.66 -16.18
C GLU A 47 3.67 3.19 -16.31
N GLY A 48 3.88 2.73 -17.55
CA GLY A 48 4.37 1.39 -17.87
C GLY A 48 3.26 0.40 -18.23
N GLU A 49 3.57 -0.89 -18.11
CA GLU A 49 2.67 -1.99 -18.51
C GLU A 49 1.50 -2.21 -17.53
N HIS A 50 1.68 -1.86 -16.26
CA HIS A 50 0.69 -2.12 -15.21
C HIS A 50 -0.18 -0.92 -14.86
N VAL A 51 -0.36 0.04 -15.78
CA VAL A 51 -1.21 1.22 -15.53
C VAL A 51 -2.63 0.79 -15.17
N GLY A 52 -3.18 1.35 -14.09
CA GLY A 52 -4.54 1.01 -13.63
C GLY A 52 -4.67 -0.32 -12.90
N TYR A 53 -3.57 -1.04 -12.67
CA TYR A 53 -3.57 -2.38 -12.09
C TYR A 53 -4.37 -2.47 -10.79
N TYR A 54 -4.23 -1.50 -9.89
CA TYR A 54 -4.91 -1.55 -8.59
C TYR A 54 -6.37 -1.10 -8.68
N SER A 55 -6.71 -0.22 -9.63
CA SER A 55 -8.11 0.10 -9.96
C SER A 55 -8.85 -1.13 -10.49
N ASP A 56 -8.25 -1.88 -11.42
CA ASP A 56 -8.83 -3.11 -11.98
C ASP A 56 -8.95 -4.21 -10.92
N LEU A 57 -7.95 -4.33 -10.04
CA LEU A 57 -8.00 -5.23 -8.91
C LEU A 57 -9.12 -4.87 -7.93
N ALA A 58 -9.32 -3.59 -7.64
CA ALA A 58 -10.38 -3.13 -6.75
C ALA A 58 -11.77 -3.39 -7.34
N ALA A 59 -11.95 -3.16 -8.66
CA ALA A 59 -13.20 -3.46 -9.35
C ALA A 59 -13.56 -4.95 -9.32
N SER A 60 -12.56 -5.84 -9.33
CA SER A 60 -12.77 -7.29 -9.33
C SER A 60 -12.86 -7.92 -7.93
N LYS A 61 -12.20 -7.36 -6.91
CA LYS A 61 -12.09 -7.95 -5.57
C LYS A 61 -12.68 -7.10 -4.44
N ASN A 62 -13.22 -5.92 -4.74
CA ASN A 62 -13.83 -5.00 -3.79
C ASN A 62 -12.89 -4.63 -2.61
N PHE A 63 -11.59 -4.50 -2.87
CA PHE A 63 -10.60 -4.01 -1.91
C PHE A 63 -9.50 -3.23 -2.63
N TRP A 64 -8.90 -2.22 -1.96
CA TRP A 64 -7.75 -1.50 -2.52
C TRP A 64 -6.41 -2.16 -2.18
N GLY A 65 -5.59 -2.44 -3.19
CA GLY A 65 -4.39 -3.26 -3.05
C GLY A 65 -3.06 -2.52 -2.86
N LEU A 66 -3.03 -1.19 -3.02
CA LEU A 66 -1.80 -0.39 -2.91
C LEU A 66 -1.99 0.83 -2.00
N THR A 67 -1.56 0.68 -0.75
CA THR A 67 -1.69 1.71 0.29
C THR A 67 -0.33 2.13 0.83
N LEU A 68 -0.17 3.42 1.08
CA LEU A 68 1.01 4.02 1.71
C LEU A 68 0.61 4.79 2.97
N TYR A 69 1.28 4.49 4.08
CA TYR A 69 1.13 5.24 5.33
C TYR A 69 2.32 6.17 5.55
N ARG A 70 2.05 7.41 5.95
CA ARG A 70 3.08 8.39 6.32
C ARG A 70 2.70 9.09 7.61
N SER A 71 3.37 8.69 8.70
CA SER A 71 3.19 9.32 9.99
C SER A 71 3.92 10.66 10.06
N TYR A 72 3.28 11.64 10.68
CA TYR A 72 3.85 12.95 10.99
C TYR A 72 4.11 13.14 12.49
N LYS A 73 4.06 12.05 13.29
CA LYS A 73 4.62 12.01 14.64
C LYS A 73 6.03 12.56 14.66
N GLU A 74 6.44 13.18 15.77
CA GLU A 74 7.78 13.72 15.93
C GLU A 74 8.88 12.72 15.57
N SER A 75 8.75 11.47 16.01
CA SER A 75 9.69 10.37 15.70
C SER A 75 9.71 9.95 14.22
N ALA A 76 8.69 10.32 13.44
CA ALA A 76 8.52 9.95 12.04
C ALA A 76 8.71 11.12 11.06
N GLN A 77 8.90 12.36 11.54
CA GLN A 77 9.03 13.55 10.69
C GLN A 77 10.15 13.44 9.65
N GLY A 78 11.26 12.77 9.97
CA GLY A 78 12.34 12.52 9.01
C GLY A 78 11.90 11.67 7.81
N PHE A 79 11.08 10.64 8.06
CA PHE A 79 10.52 9.78 7.01
C PHE A 79 9.45 10.52 6.21
N PHE A 80 8.60 11.31 6.88
CA PHE A 80 7.61 12.14 6.20
C PHE A 80 8.28 13.17 5.28
N LYS A 81 9.31 13.87 5.78
CA LYS A 81 10.09 14.84 5.01
C LYS A 81 10.73 14.22 3.77
N ARG A 82 11.24 12.99 3.88
CA ARG A 82 11.76 12.26 2.73
C ARG A 82 10.67 12.04 1.68
N PHE A 83 9.51 11.52 2.10
CA PHE A 83 8.38 11.31 1.20
C PHE A 83 7.93 12.60 0.52
N LYS A 84 7.73 13.67 1.30
CA LYS A 84 7.42 15.02 0.78
C LYS A 84 8.40 15.43 -0.32
N ASN A 85 9.71 15.31 -0.05
CA ASN A 85 10.74 15.68 -1.03
C ASN A 85 10.70 14.81 -2.29
N ASP A 86 10.39 13.52 -2.18
CA ASP A 86 10.26 12.62 -3.33
C ASP A 86 9.06 13.04 -4.20
N VAL A 87 7.93 13.42 -3.59
CA VAL A 87 6.75 13.94 -4.29
C VAL A 87 7.06 15.28 -4.96
N GLU A 88 7.63 16.25 -4.25
CA GLU A 88 7.95 17.57 -4.83
C GLU A 88 8.92 17.47 -6.01
N LYS A 89 9.96 16.64 -5.90
CA LYS A 89 10.89 16.38 -7.02
C LYS A 89 10.24 15.69 -8.22
N SER A 90 9.13 14.99 -8.01
CA SER A 90 8.40 14.29 -9.06
C SER A 90 7.35 15.17 -9.75
N ASN A 91 6.99 16.32 -9.17
CA ASN A 91 5.91 17.17 -9.65
C ASN A 91 6.42 18.60 -9.80
N ALA A 92 6.79 19.00 -11.03
CA ALA A 92 7.34 20.32 -11.29
C ALA A 92 6.39 21.45 -10.83
N GLY A 93 6.92 22.42 -10.08
CA GLY A 93 6.16 23.55 -9.55
C GLY A 93 5.29 23.22 -8.34
N TYR A 94 5.31 21.99 -7.83
CA TYR A 94 4.58 21.61 -6.63
C TYR A 94 5.46 21.74 -5.38
N THR A 95 4.91 22.40 -4.36
CA THR A 95 5.46 22.46 -3.01
C THR A 95 4.34 22.09 -2.05
N PHE A 96 4.60 21.12 -1.18
CA PHE A 96 3.64 20.71 -0.16
C PHE A 96 3.53 21.80 0.92
N ASN A 97 2.32 22.29 1.13
CA ASN A 97 1.97 23.41 2.00
C ASN A 97 1.26 22.98 3.29
N ASN A 98 1.47 21.73 3.73
CA ASN A 98 0.76 21.11 4.86
C ASN A 98 -0.75 20.91 4.66
N ASP A 99 -1.22 20.93 3.41
CA ASP A 99 -2.58 20.50 3.05
C ASP A 99 -2.48 19.14 2.33
N GLU A 100 -2.89 18.08 3.01
CA GLU A 100 -2.84 16.69 2.55
C GLU A 100 -3.63 16.48 1.26
N LYS A 101 -4.69 17.26 1.03
CA LYS A 101 -5.54 17.13 -0.17
C LYS A 101 -4.80 17.50 -1.43
N THR A 102 -3.77 18.34 -1.32
CA THR A 102 -2.93 18.74 -2.46
C THR A 102 -2.04 17.61 -2.98
N LEU A 103 -1.89 16.52 -2.21
CA LEU A 103 -1.15 15.32 -2.63
C LEU A 103 -1.95 14.47 -3.63
N VAL A 104 -3.28 14.62 -3.68
CA VAL A 104 -4.12 13.93 -4.66
C VAL A 104 -3.67 14.30 -6.07
N HIS A 105 -3.60 13.31 -6.96
CA HIS A 105 -3.09 13.38 -8.32
C HIS A 105 -1.58 13.67 -8.46
N LYS A 106 -0.82 13.74 -7.35
CA LYS A 106 0.64 13.85 -7.43
C LYS A 106 1.28 12.50 -7.73
N GLN A 107 2.32 12.54 -8.55
CA GLN A 107 3.11 11.37 -8.90
C GLN A 107 4.24 11.16 -7.90
N VAL A 108 4.61 9.90 -7.67
CA VAL A 108 5.79 9.52 -6.90
C VAL A 108 6.30 8.17 -7.38
N GLY A 109 7.61 7.96 -7.31
CA GLY A 109 8.19 6.64 -7.50
C GLY A 109 7.97 5.76 -6.28
N VAL A 110 7.44 4.55 -6.47
CA VAL A 110 7.26 3.54 -5.43
C VAL A 110 8.16 2.35 -5.70
N ILE A 111 8.78 1.82 -4.64
CA ILE A 111 9.54 0.56 -4.70
C ILE A 111 8.68 -0.51 -4.04
N LEU A 112 8.18 -1.44 -4.84
CA LEU A 112 7.38 -2.56 -4.42
C LEU A 112 8.27 -3.72 -3.97
N ARG A 113 7.90 -4.36 -2.87
CA ARG A 113 8.51 -5.59 -2.36
C ARG A 113 7.44 -6.61 -2.02
N GLU A 114 7.85 -7.87 -1.90
CA GLU A 114 7.01 -8.88 -1.26
C GLU A 114 7.15 -8.87 0.26
N GLU A 115 6.06 -9.17 0.95
CA GLU A 115 5.98 -9.42 2.38
C GLU A 115 5.13 -10.67 2.62
N GLU A 116 5.61 -11.58 3.47
CA GLU A 116 4.84 -12.70 3.98
C GLU A 116 3.78 -12.22 4.98
N TYR A 117 2.60 -12.82 4.91
CA TYR A 117 1.51 -12.60 5.84
C TYR A 117 0.81 -13.93 6.14
N VAL A 118 0.26 -14.06 7.34
CA VAL A 118 -0.59 -15.20 7.71
C VAL A 118 -1.99 -14.92 7.17
N ALA A 119 -2.46 -15.79 6.28
CA ALA A 119 -3.82 -15.72 5.77
C ALA A 119 -4.81 -16.27 6.81
N ASN A 120 -6.11 -16.01 6.60
CA ASN A 120 -7.17 -16.41 7.53
C ASN A 120 -7.24 -17.93 7.77
N ASP A 121 -6.71 -18.73 6.84
CA ASP A 121 -6.60 -20.19 6.91
C ASP A 121 -5.35 -20.66 7.68
N GLY A 122 -4.57 -19.74 8.25
CA GLY A 122 -3.31 -20.02 8.93
C GLY A 122 -2.12 -20.27 8.01
N SER A 123 -2.31 -20.27 6.68
CA SER A 123 -1.21 -20.46 5.73
C SER A 123 -0.41 -19.17 5.53
N VAL A 124 0.90 -19.32 5.33
CA VAL A 124 1.77 -18.19 4.96
C VAL A 124 1.63 -17.92 3.47
N LYS A 125 1.23 -16.70 3.12
CA LYS A 125 1.13 -16.20 1.74
C LYS A 125 1.98 -14.94 1.59
N THR A 126 2.27 -14.54 0.36
CA THR A 126 2.97 -13.28 0.09
C THR A 126 2.01 -12.22 -0.43
N ARG A 127 2.24 -10.96 -0.08
CA ARG A 127 1.59 -9.78 -0.66
C ARG A 127 2.61 -8.78 -1.18
N ILE A 128 2.19 -7.91 -2.09
CA ILE A 128 3.01 -6.79 -2.56
C ILE A 128 2.72 -5.57 -1.69
N ILE A 129 3.77 -4.89 -1.22
CA ILE A 129 3.66 -3.66 -0.44
C ILE A 129 4.65 -2.60 -0.95
N ILE A 130 4.37 -1.33 -0.65
CA ILE A 130 5.34 -0.25 -0.86
C ILE A 130 6.39 -0.31 0.23
N SER A 131 7.62 -0.61 -0.16
CA SER A 131 8.77 -0.59 0.76
C SER A 131 9.22 0.83 1.06
N ASN A 132 9.26 1.68 0.03
CA ASN A 132 9.86 2.99 0.08
C ASN A 132 9.45 3.82 -1.14
N THR A 133 9.70 5.13 -1.08
CA THR A 133 9.51 6.07 -2.18
C THR A 133 10.82 6.63 -2.70
N LYS A 134 10.76 7.10 -3.94
CA LYS A 134 11.83 7.78 -4.66
C LYS A 134 11.24 8.83 -5.61
N PRO A 135 12.03 9.83 -6.04
CA PRO A 135 11.62 10.68 -7.14
C PRO A 135 11.35 9.86 -8.41
N VAL A 136 10.39 10.27 -9.23
CA VAL A 136 10.06 9.62 -10.50
C VAL A 136 11.30 9.51 -11.40
N SER A 137 12.17 10.52 -11.40
CA SER A 137 13.42 10.50 -12.16
C SER A 137 14.39 9.40 -11.71
N ASP A 138 14.45 9.08 -10.41
CA ASP A 138 15.28 7.99 -9.89
C ASP A 138 14.73 6.63 -10.35
N ILE A 139 13.41 6.44 -10.37
CA ILE A 139 12.79 5.21 -10.89
C ILE A 139 13.08 5.04 -12.38
N LYS A 140 12.87 6.09 -13.19
CA LYS A 140 13.18 6.07 -14.63
C LYS A 140 14.65 5.78 -14.92
N ALA A 141 15.55 6.26 -14.06
CA ALA A 141 16.99 6.03 -14.17
C ALA A 141 17.46 4.69 -13.57
N GLY A 142 16.57 3.85 -13.04
CA GLY A 142 16.94 2.58 -12.38
C GLY A 142 17.70 2.77 -11.06
N LYS A 143 17.64 3.96 -10.44
CA LYS A 143 18.36 4.31 -9.20
C LYS A 143 17.61 3.86 -7.95
N PHE A 144 17.25 2.58 -7.91
CA PHE A 144 16.59 1.96 -6.78
C PHE A 144 17.10 0.53 -6.58
N LYS A 145 16.90 0.02 -5.36
CA LYS A 145 17.14 -1.37 -5.03
C LYS A 145 15.83 -1.96 -4.54
N VAL A 146 15.42 -3.07 -5.15
CA VAL A 146 14.28 -3.85 -4.66
C VAL A 146 14.74 -4.59 -3.40
N PRO A 147 14.11 -4.35 -2.24
CA PRO A 147 14.44 -5.09 -1.03
C PRO A 147 14.08 -6.56 -1.15
N ASP A 148 14.79 -7.41 -0.43
CA ASP A 148 14.44 -8.83 -0.32
C ASP A 148 13.05 -9.02 0.32
N LEU A 149 12.47 -10.19 0.09
CA LEU A 149 11.21 -10.63 0.70
C LEU A 149 11.22 -10.33 2.20
N LYS A 150 10.22 -9.60 2.68
CA LYS A 150 10.01 -9.48 4.13
C LYS A 150 9.41 -10.79 4.62
N LYS A 151 10.20 -11.59 5.34
CA LYS A 151 9.66 -12.77 6.01
C LYS A 151 8.81 -12.34 7.20
N LEU A 152 7.86 -13.18 7.58
CA LEU A 152 7.21 -13.05 8.87
C LEU A 152 8.28 -13.15 9.96
N ASP A 153 8.25 -12.22 10.91
CA ASP A 153 9.10 -12.34 12.09
C ASP A 153 8.68 -13.60 12.85
N ASP A 154 9.63 -14.46 13.21
CA ASP A 154 9.42 -15.70 13.99
C ASP A 154 8.94 -15.43 15.44
N LYS A 155 8.52 -14.19 15.73
CA LYS A 155 8.05 -13.70 17.03
C LYS A 155 6.71 -13.00 16.90
N SER A 156 5.66 -13.77 16.66
CA SER A 156 4.32 -13.55 17.21
C SER A 156 3.38 -14.71 16.87
N VAL A 157 3.70 -15.90 17.37
CA VAL A 157 2.64 -16.74 17.93
C VAL A 157 2.49 -16.32 19.38
N ASP A 158 1.99 -15.10 19.60
CA ASP A 158 1.25 -14.86 20.83
C ASP A 158 -0.14 -15.47 20.56
N PRO A 159 -0.59 -16.45 21.35
CA PRO A 159 -1.98 -16.92 21.25
C PRO A 159 -2.91 -15.71 21.41
N PRO A 160 -4.13 -15.73 20.84
CA PRO A 160 -5.07 -14.65 21.02
C PRO A 160 -5.20 -14.40 22.51
N SER A 161 -4.81 -13.21 22.97
CA SER A 161 -4.93 -12.82 24.36
C SER A 161 -6.40 -12.93 24.72
N GLY A 162 -6.73 -14.05 25.37
CA GLY A 162 -8.03 -14.25 25.98
C GLY A 162 -8.26 -13.09 26.92
N PHE A 163 -9.48 -12.58 26.92
CA PHE A 163 -9.99 -11.76 28.00
C PHE A 163 -9.69 -12.47 29.32
N THR A 164 -8.67 -12.01 30.06
CA THR A 164 -8.57 -12.32 31.47
C THR A 164 -9.62 -11.46 32.17
N VAL A 165 -10.82 -12.02 32.31
CA VAL A 165 -11.75 -11.54 33.33
C VAL A 165 -11.05 -11.69 34.67
N ASN A 166 -10.76 -10.56 35.30
CA ASN A 166 -10.28 -10.52 36.66
C ASN A 166 -11.43 -11.06 37.55
N PRO A 167 -11.23 -12.10 38.39
CA PRO A 167 -12.30 -12.65 39.23
C PRO A 167 -12.91 -11.62 40.21
N ASP A 168 -12.25 -10.48 40.40
CA ASP A 168 -12.66 -9.41 41.32
C ASP A 168 -13.57 -8.34 40.69
N ASP A 169 -13.89 -8.40 39.39
CA ASP A 169 -14.75 -7.43 38.69
C ASP A 169 -16.20 -7.94 38.42
N ILE A 170 -16.68 -8.93 39.20
CA ILE A 170 -18.08 -9.36 39.17
C ILE A 170 -18.84 -8.64 40.30
N PRO A 171 -19.67 -7.62 40.03
CA PRO A 171 -20.58 -7.10 41.03
C PRO A 171 -21.63 -8.17 41.38
N PHE A 172 -21.83 -8.41 42.67
CA PHE A 172 -22.92 -9.24 43.21
C PHE A 172 -24.30 -8.73 42.77
#